data_AF-A0A3E1NQH8-F1
#
_entry.id   AF-A0A3E1NQH8-F1
#
_cell.length_a   1.000
_cell.length_b   1.000
_cell.length_c   1.000
_cell.angle_alpha   90.00
_cell.angle_beta   90.00
_cell.angle_gamma   90.00
#
_symmetry.space_group_name_H-M   'P 1'
#
loop_
_entity.id
_entity.type
_entity.pdbx_description
1 polymer ?
#
loop_
_entity_poly.entity_id
_entity_poly.type
_entity_poly.pdbx_seq_one_letter_code
_entity_poly.pdbx_strand_id
1 'polypeptide(L)'
;MERPKNIGFTTKYLSNRNYLKELSVDGKRTGRFYFYIGFYDKYVSQIIRNGNCISLLTHEIGITSDNFWNTNYFEDLSRFVFWTFNKSFLLTITEKIDLLKLSVLKRCRELLSENPAPYGEQLQNDADEELQWCILKSHNLKKSGQFENMYALDGQNRSAILSALDNKIASHSPTQTLAPENLPSTVQEIQANNTPIFLEMLRPMHGEAEDTLQFIKSKLSEADFEFNLFESIPKLANGKNPYGLNGCIAAMIEFFYQHNYFKPEHTLEEIFKAYQFYSGNRIGKLKVFISEFRNDNNFRKYSARLKELKISRLP
;
A
#
# COMPACT_ATOMS: atom_id res chain seq x y z
N MET A 1 34.50 9.49 -1.67
CA MET A 1 33.25 9.84 -2.39
C MET A 1 33.39 9.31 -3.79
N GLU A 2 32.66 8.24 -4.12
CA GLU A 2 32.55 7.78 -5.50
C GLU A 2 31.90 8.89 -6.35
N ARG A 3 32.39 9.08 -7.57
CA ARG A 3 31.78 10.05 -8.48
C ARG A 3 30.41 9.50 -8.89
N PRO A 4 29.32 10.29 -8.76
CA PRO A 4 28.01 9.84 -9.21
C PRO A 4 28.08 9.47 -10.70
N LYS A 5 27.28 8.48 -11.12
CA LYS A 5 27.07 8.18 -12.54
C LYS A 5 26.72 9.49 -13.27
N ASN A 6 27.10 9.59 -14.53
CA ASN A 6 26.86 10.79 -15.33
C ASN A 6 25.35 10.95 -15.56
N ILE A 7 24.66 11.68 -14.67
CA ILE A 7 23.23 11.95 -14.77
C ILE A 7 22.97 12.75 -16.05
N GLY A 8 22.10 12.23 -16.92
CA GLY A 8 21.79 12.82 -18.21
C GLY A 8 21.22 14.25 -18.10
N PHE A 9 21.51 15.08 -19.10
CA PHE A 9 20.99 16.45 -19.17
C PHE A 9 19.45 16.49 -19.13
N THR A 10 18.79 15.57 -19.83
CA THR A 10 17.32 15.46 -19.85
C THR A 10 16.75 15.21 -18.46
N THR A 11 17.34 14.29 -17.69
CA THR A 11 16.94 13.98 -16.31
C THR A 11 17.09 15.21 -15.41
N LYS A 12 18.21 15.92 -15.51
CA LYS A 12 18.44 17.17 -14.77
C LYS A 12 17.41 18.23 -15.13
N TYR A 13 17.16 18.44 -16.42
CA TYR A 13 16.22 19.44 -16.93
C TYR A 13 14.78 19.18 -16.47
N LEU A 14 14.29 17.94 -16.66
CA LEU A 14 12.94 17.55 -16.24
C LEU A 14 12.76 17.66 -14.73
N SER A 15 13.74 17.18 -13.96
CA SER A 15 13.69 17.25 -12.50
C SER A 15 13.80 18.70 -11.99
N ASN A 16 14.52 19.59 -12.68
CA ASN A 16 14.64 21.00 -12.29
C ASN A 16 13.39 21.82 -12.61
N ARG A 17 12.61 21.41 -13.61
CA ARG A 17 11.30 22.03 -13.92
C ARG A 17 10.35 22.01 -12.71
N ASN A 18 10.48 20.99 -11.86
CA ASN A 18 9.75 20.84 -10.60
C ASN A 18 10.73 20.79 -9.41
N TYR A 19 11.55 21.83 -9.26
CA TYR A 19 12.66 21.87 -8.29
C TYR A 19 12.28 21.37 -6.89
N LEU A 20 11.12 21.81 -6.38
CA LEU A 20 10.41 21.32 -5.21
C LEU A 20 8.95 21.13 -5.63
N LYS A 21 8.35 20.01 -5.25
CA LYS A 21 6.98 19.65 -5.63
C LYS A 21 6.09 19.55 -4.40
N GLU A 22 4.97 20.25 -4.42
CA GLU A 22 3.92 20.11 -3.43
C GLU A 22 3.19 18.77 -3.58
N LEU A 23 3.01 18.08 -2.46
CA LEU A 23 2.15 16.92 -2.33
C LEU A 23 0.92 17.30 -1.51
N SER A 24 -0.24 17.19 -2.14
CA SER A 24 -1.52 17.54 -1.54
C SER A 24 -1.88 16.58 -0.40
N VAL A 25 -2.20 17.16 0.74
CA VAL A 25 -2.74 16.45 1.91
C VAL A 25 -4.26 16.64 1.94
N ASP A 26 -5.00 15.54 1.96
CA ASP A 26 -6.47 15.50 1.89
C ASP A 26 -7.05 16.31 0.70
N GLY A 27 -6.35 16.30 -0.44
CA GLY A 27 -6.79 17.01 -1.64
C GLY A 27 -6.65 18.54 -1.60
N LYS A 28 -6.12 19.11 -0.50
CA LYS A 28 -5.83 20.55 -0.40
C LYS A 28 -4.66 20.90 -1.31
N ARG A 29 -4.83 21.85 -2.23
CA ARG A 29 -3.75 22.35 -3.10
C ARG A 29 -3.50 23.83 -2.81
N THR A 30 -2.24 24.24 -2.70
CA THR A 30 -1.91 25.66 -2.68
C THR A 30 -2.27 26.28 -4.03
N GLY A 31 -2.96 27.43 -4.01
CA GLY A 31 -3.26 28.17 -5.22
C GLY A 31 -1.98 28.75 -5.85
N ARG A 32 -1.86 28.57 -7.18
CA ARG A 32 -0.93 29.22 -8.13
C ARG A 32 0.32 29.87 -7.55
N PHE A 33 1.28 29.07 -7.08
CA PHE A 33 2.71 29.38 -7.26
C PHE A 33 3.27 28.46 -8.35
N TYR A 34 2.64 28.51 -9.52
CA TYR A 34 3.24 27.92 -10.70
C TYR A 34 4.38 28.85 -11.17
N PHE A 35 5.58 28.30 -11.27
CA PHE A 35 6.60 28.71 -12.24
C PHE A 35 7.47 29.96 -12.01
N TYR A 36 7.44 30.66 -10.86
CA TYR A 36 8.45 31.70 -10.63
C TYR A 36 9.75 31.09 -10.09
N ILE A 37 10.62 30.70 -11.04
CA ILE A 37 12.03 30.38 -10.80
C ILE A 37 12.62 31.48 -9.91
N GLY A 38 13.13 31.12 -8.72
CA GLY A 38 13.87 32.02 -7.84
C GLY A 38 13.25 32.35 -6.46
N PHE A 39 11.99 32.00 -6.20
CA PHE A 39 11.34 32.21 -4.88
C PHE A 39 10.92 30.91 -4.19
N TYR A 40 11.81 29.91 -4.21
CA TYR A 40 11.53 28.57 -3.68
C TYR A 40 11.29 28.56 -2.16
N ASP A 41 11.91 29.45 -1.41
CA ASP A 41 11.70 29.70 0.02
C ASP A 41 10.25 30.13 0.33
N LYS A 42 9.71 31.07 -0.44
CA LYS A 42 8.33 31.53 -0.32
C LYS A 42 7.34 30.45 -0.71
N TYR A 43 7.66 29.69 -1.76
CA TYR A 43 6.84 28.56 -2.20
C TYR A 43 6.76 27.48 -1.12
N VAL A 44 7.89 27.07 -0.55
CA VAL A 44 7.94 26.11 0.57
C VAL A 44 7.15 26.63 1.77
N SER A 45 7.31 27.90 2.12
CA SER A 45 6.56 28.52 3.23
C SER A 45 5.04 28.46 3.00
N GLN A 46 4.58 28.62 1.75
CA GLN A 46 3.17 28.51 1.39
C GLN A 46 2.65 27.07 1.51
N ILE A 47 3.43 26.08 1.06
CA ILE A 47 3.10 24.66 1.20
C ILE A 47 2.94 24.28 2.67
N ILE A 48 3.93 24.66 3.50
CA ILE A 48 3.92 24.43 4.95
C ILE A 48 2.69 25.07 5.59
N ARG A 49 2.39 26.34 5.26
CA ARG A 49 1.22 27.05 5.80
C ARG A 49 -0.10 26.35 5.49
N ASN A 50 -0.20 25.74 4.31
CA ASN A 50 -1.38 24.97 3.92
C ASN A 50 -1.43 23.56 4.52
N GLY A 51 -0.35 23.13 5.18
CA GLY A 51 -0.23 21.81 5.79
C GLY A 51 -0.06 20.70 4.76
N ASN A 52 0.55 21.01 3.62
CA ASN A 52 0.88 20.04 2.58
C ASN A 52 2.31 19.53 2.72
N CYS A 53 2.64 18.45 2.02
CA CYS A 53 3.97 17.85 2.03
C CYS A 53 4.81 18.31 0.83
N ILE A 54 6.11 18.01 0.85
CA ILE A 54 7.04 18.38 -0.22
C ILE A 54 7.82 17.15 -0.68
N SER A 55 8.03 17.00 -1.98
CA SER A 55 8.92 15.99 -2.56
C SER A 55 9.79 16.60 -3.67
N LEU A 56 10.90 15.94 -3.97
CA LEU A 56 11.79 16.27 -5.09
C LEU A 56 11.50 15.41 -6.34
N LEU A 57 10.66 14.37 -6.18
CA LEU A 57 10.29 13.46 -7.25
C LEU A 57 9.33 14.13 -8.24
N THR A 58 9.42 13.71 -9.50
CA THR A 58 8.56 14.24 -10.57
C THR A 58 7.14 13.67 -10.54
N HIS A 59 6.92 12.50 -9.95
CA HIS A 59 5.58 11.89 -9.83
C HIS A 59 4.78 12.47 -8.65
N GLU A 60 3.45 12.39 -8.70
CA GLU A 60 2.58 12.82 -7.58
C GLU A 60 2.33 11.65 -6.63
N ILE A 61 2.48 11.88 -5.33
CA ILE A 61 2.05 10.97 -4.27
C ILE A 61 0.91 11.66 -3.53
N GLY A 62 -0.31 11.14 -3.64
CA GLY A 62 -1.47 11.66 -2.92
C GLY A 62 -1.42 11.22 -1.46
N ILE A 63 -1.47 12.17 -0.52
CA ILE A 63 -1.45 11.87 0.91
C ILE A 63 -2.83 12.19 1.48
N THR A 64 -3.45 11.21 2.12
CA THR A 64 -4.70 11.40 2.85
C THR A 64 -4.59 10.71 4.20
N SER A 65 -5.43 11.13 5.15
CA SER A 65 -5.47 10.45 6.44
C SER A 65 -5.87 8.97 6.32
N ASP A 66 -6.52 8.55 5.22
CA ASP A 66 -6.95 7.17 4.98
C ASP A 66 -5.86 6.29 4.37
N ASN A 67 -4.96 6.88 3.57
CA ASN A 67 -3.90 6.11 2.90
C ASN A 67 -2.54 6.19 3.62
N PHE A 68 -2.37 7.11 4.57
CA PHE A 68 -1.08 7.38 5.22
C PHE A 68 -0.44 6.11 5.80
N TRP A 69 -1.22 5.29 6.50
CA TRP A 69 -0.74 4.07 7.17
C TRP A 69 -0.65 2.82 6.27
N ASN A 70 -0.88 2.94 4.97
CA ASN A 70 -0.66 1.84 4.04
C ASN A 70 0.85 1.60 3.91
N THR A 71 1.36 0.44 4.36
CA THR A 71 2.80 0.18 4.47
C THR A 71 3.60 0.33 3.16
N ASN A 72 2.98 0.10 1.99
CA ASN A 72 3.66 0.28 0.71
C ASN A 72 3.81 1.77 0.36
N TYR A 73 2.75 2.56 0.60
CA TYR A 73 2.83 4.01 0.44
C TYR A 73 3.69 4.62 1.54
N PHE A 74 3.60 4.12 2.76
CA PHE A 74 4.37 4.58 3.91
C PHE A 74 5.87 4.43 3.69
N GLU A 75 6.32 3.39 2.99
CA GLU A 75 7.73 3.24 2.58
C GLU A 75 8.16 4.39 1.65
N ASP A 76 7.40 4.67 0.59
CA ASP A 76 7.72 5.79 -0.31
C ASP A 76 7.61 7.15 0.41
N LEU A 77 6.63 7.30 1.30
CA LEU A 77 6.46 8.50 2.12
C LEU A 77 7.61 8.69 3.10
N SER A 78 8.08 7.64 3.75
CA SER A 78 9.20 7.73 4.69
C SER A 78 10.51 8.00 3.94
N ARG A 79 10.68 7.43 2.74
CA ARG A 79 11.90 7.54 1.93
C ARG A 79 12.01 8.82 1.13
N PHE A 80 10.92 9.41 0.65
CA PHE A 80 11.00 10.44 -0.40
C PHE A 80 10.14 11.68 -0.19
N VAL A 81 9.52 11.83 0.99
CA VAL A 81 8.65 12.97 1.28
C VAL A 81 9.10 13.71 2.53
N PHE A 82 9.18 15.03 2.44
CA PHE A 82 9.30 15.93 3.59
C PHE A 82 7.92 16.13 4.22
N TRP A 83 7.73 15.63 5.43
CA TRP A 83 6.49 15.63 6.19
C TRP A 83 6.26 17.01 6.81
N THR A 84 5.66 17.90 6.03
CA THR A 84 5.42 19.30 6.40
C THR A 84 3.96 19.62 6.69
N PHE A 85 3.15 18.58 6.94
CA PHE A 85 1.75 18.74 7.28
C PHE A 85 1.53 19.48 8.61
N ASN A 86 0.34 20.04 8.77
CA ASN A 86 -0.02 20.81 9.96
C ASN A 86 -0.39 19.91 11.16
N LYS A 87 -0.51 20.54 12.34
CA LYS A 87 -0.86 19.85 13.59
C LYS A 87 -2.19 19.09 13.53
N SER A 88 -3.19 19.61 12.82
CA SER A 88 -4.49 18.95 12.70
C SER A 88 -4.35 17.61 12.00
N PHE A 89 -3.62 17.57 10.87
CA PHE A 89 -3.40 16.33 10.14
C PHE A 89 -2.55 15.34 10.96
N LEU A 90 -1.50 15.83 11.63
CA LEU A 90 -0.67 15.02 12.53
C LEU A 90 -1.52 14.33 13.60
N LEU A 91 -2.44 15.06 14.25
CA LEU A 91 -3.33 14.50 15.26
C LEU A 91 -4.25 13.44 14.65
N THR A 92 -4.86 13.72 13.50
CA THR A 92 -5.75 12.76 12.83
C THR A 92 -5.05 11.44 12.46
N ILE A 93 -3.84 11.50 11.90
CA ILE A 93 -3.09 10.26 11.59
C ILE A 93 -2.63 9.57 12.87
N THR A 94 -2.30 10.32 13.93
CA THR A 94 -1.91 9.75 15.24
C THR A 94 -3.08 9.02 15.89
N GLU A 95 -4.28 9.58 15.89
CA GLU A 95 -5.50 8.93 16.40
C GLU A 95 -5.80 7.62 15.64
N LYS A 96 -5.54 7.60 14.32
CA LYS A 96 -5.73 6.40 13.50
C LYS A 96 -4.74 5.27 13.81
N ILE A 97 -3.66 5.52 14.56
CA ILE A 97 -2.73 4.48 15.04
C ILE A 97 -3.48 3.43 15.87
N ASP A 98 -4.50 3.84 16.62
CA ASP A 98 -5.29 2.94 17.46
C ASP A 98 -6.07 1.89 16.66
N LEU A 99 -6.30 2.15 15.37
CA LEU A 99 -7.02 1.26 14.46
C LEU A 99 -6.09 0.26 13.75
N LEU A 100 -4.77 0.41 13.91
CA LEU A 100 -3.79 -0.40 13.19
C LEU A 100 -3.46 -1.70 13.93
N LYS A 101 -3.28 -2.78 13.17
CA LYS A 101 -2.79 -4.06 13.69
C LYS A 101 -1.34 -3.91 14.16
N LEU A 102 -0.95 -4.63 15.21
CA LEU A 102 0.42 -4.63 15.75
C LEU A 102 1.50 -4.90 14.69
N SER A 103 1.23 -5.77 13.71
CA SER A 103 2.15 -6.03 12.61
C SER A 103 2.38 -4.83 11.70
N VAL A 104 1.34 -4.03 11.44
CA VAL A 104 1.42 -2.78 10.67
C VAL A 104 2.20 -1.74 11.48
N LEU A 105 1.90 -1.60 12.79
CA LEU A 105 2.62 -0.71 13.69
C LEU A 105 4.13 -0.99 13.68
N LYS A 106 4.51 -2.26 13.84
CA LYS A 106 5.92 -2.69 13.80
C LYS A 106 6.57 -2.38 12.45
N ARG A 107 5.89 -2.68 11.34
CA ARG A 107 6.43 -2.41 9.99
C ARG A 107 6.60 -0.91 9.73
N CYS A 108 5.62 -0.08 10.09
CA CYS A 108 5.72 1.37 9.96
C CYS A 108 6.84 1.93 10.84
N ARG A 109 7.00 1.43 12.07
CA ARG A 109 8.10 1.81 12.97
C ARG A 109 9.46 1.45 12.37
N GLU A 110 9.62 0.24 11.84
CA GLU A 110 10.84 -0.20 11.13
C GLU A 110 11.14 0.72 9.96
N LEU A 111 10.18 0.92 9.05
CA LEU A 111 10.35 1.76 7.86
C LEU A 111 10.73 3.21 8.19
N LEU A 112 10.18 3.77 9.26
CA LEU A 112 10.49 5.12 9.71
C LEU A 112 11.85 5.19 10.42
N SER A 113 12.26 4.13 11.11
CA SER A 113 13.57 4.03 11.76
C SER A 113 14.70 3.85 10.74
N GLU A 114 14.46 3.05 9.70
CA GLU A 114 15.36 2.87 8.56
C GLU A 114 15.51 4.16 7.73
N ASN A 115 14.48 5.00 7.73
CA ASN A 115 14.41 6.23 6.95
C ASN A 115 14.07 7.45 7.83
N PRO A 116 15.01 7.88 8.70
CA PRO A 116 14.77 8.98 9.64
C PRO A 116 14.59 10.34 8.95
N ALA A 117 15.02 10.46 7.69
CA ALA A 117 14.85 11.63 6.83
C ALA A 117 14.69 11.17 5.36
N PRO A 118 14.00 11.95 4.51
CA PRO A 118 13.84 11.59 3.10
C PRO A 118 15.17 11.72 2.32
N TYR A 119 15.29 10.91 1.28
CA TYR A 119 16.41 10.76 0.34
C TYR A 119 17.70 10.19 0.92
N GLY A 120 17.77 9.84 2.21
CA GLY A 120 18.96 9.29 2.83
C GLY A 120 20.20 10.20 2.70
N GLU A 121 21.32 9.80 3.31
CA GLU A 121 22.58 10.57 3.24
C GLU A 121 23.58 9.98 2.24
N GLN A 122 23.33 8.78 1.73
CA GLN A 122 24.25 8.07 0.84
C GLN A 122 23.67 7.93 -0.57
N LEU A 123 24.51 8.19 -1.57
CA LEU A 123 24.20 7.91 -2.96
C LEU A 123 24.12 6.39 -3.17
N GLN A 124 23.00 5.93 -3.71
CA GLN A 124 22.78 4.53 -4.05
C GLN A 124 23.20 4.29 -5.51
N ASN A 125 24.23 3.47 -5.75
CA ASN A 125 24.82 3.26 -7.08
C ASN A 125 23.89 2.50 -8.06
N ASP A 126 22.91 1.79 -7.51
CA ASP A 126 21.85 1.04 -8.16
C ASP A 126 20.56 1.85 -8.37
N ALA A 127 20.44 3.04 -7.75
CA ALA A 127 19.32 3.93 -7.98
C ALA A 127 19.29 4.47 -9.42
N ASP A 128 18.08 4.74 -9.92
CA ASP A 128 17.90 5.41 -11.19
C ASP A 128 18.43 6.86 -11.18
N GLU A 129 18.59 7.45 -12.37
CA GLU A 129 19.16 8.79 -12.51
C GLU A 129 18.34 9.90 -11.83
N GLU A 130 17.01 9.75 -11.76
CA GLU A 130 16.13 10.73 -11.12
C GLU A 130 16.36 10.73 -9.60
N LEU A 131 16.40 9.54 -8.99
CA LEU A 131 16.63 9.38 -7.57
C LEU A 131 18.03 9.87 -7.19
N GLN A 132 19.08 9.53 -7.95
CA GLN A 132 20.43 10.07 -7.73
C GLN A 132 20.45 11.60 -7.78
N TRP A 133 19.71 12.20 -8.72
CA TRP A 133 19.61 13.65 -8.81
C TRP A 133 18.86 14.27 -7.62
N CYS A 134 17.79 13.62 -7.15
CA CYS A 134 17.04 14.06 -5.96
C CYS A 134 17.91 14.05 -4.70
N ILE A 135 18.74 13.02 -4.51
CA ILE A 135 19.69 12.93 -3.37
C ILE A 135 20.67 14.11 -3.41
N LEU A 136 21.28 14.38 -4.57
CA LEU A 136 22.19 15.52 -4.74
C LEU A 136 21.51 16.86 -4.46
N LYS A 137 20.27 17.04 -4.91
CA LYS A 137 19.47 18.23 -4.60
C LYS A 137 19.21 18.36 -3.11
N SER A 138 18.76 17.30 -2.45
CA SER A 138 18.47 17.29 -1.00
C SER A 138 19.69 17.76 -0.19
N HIS A 139 20.88 17.26 -0.54
CA HIS A 139 22.14 17.71 0.08
C HIS A 139 22.44 19.19 -0.17
N ASN A 140 22.21 19.70 -1.38
CA ASN A 140 22.45 21.11 -1.69
C ASN A 140 21.44 22.03 -0.99
N LEU A 141 20.17 21.62 -0.91
CA LEU A 141 19.12 22.35 -0.18
C LEU A 141 19.49 22.48 1.31
N LYS A 142 19.96 21.40 1.94
CA LYS A 142 20.37 21.38 3.35
C LYS A 142 21.52 22.35 3.65
N LYS A 143 22.45 22.55 2.70
CA LYS A 143 23.58 23.50 2.84
C LYS A 143 23.17 24.97 2.72
N SER A 144 22.02 25.27 2.11
CA SER A 144 21.63 26.65 1.81
C SER A 144 21.08 27.42 3.01
N GLY A 145 20.64 26.74 4.09
CA GLY A 145 19.94 27.33 5.23
C GLY A 145 18.52 27.85 4.95
N GLN A 146 18.17 28.11 3.69
CA GLN A 146 16.88 28.70 3.28
C GLN A 146 15.66 27.82 3.59
N PHE A 147 15.88 26.51 3.77
CA PHE A 147 14.82 25.51 3.97
C PHE A 147 14.84 24.91 5.38
N GLU A 148 15.50 25.53 6.35
CA GLU A 148 15.59 25.04 7.73
C GLU A 148 14.23 24.71 8.35
N ASN A 149 13.22 25.57 8.14
CA ASN A 149 11.86 25.33 8.64
C ASN A 149 11.22 24.04 8.07
N MET A 150 11.48 23.71 6.80
CA MET A 150 11.00 22.47 6.19
C MET A 150 11.63 21.26 6.87
N TYR A 151 12.96 21.28 7.06
CA TYR A 151 13.68 20.19 7.71
C TYR A 151 13.31 20.04 9.19
N ALA A 152 13.16 21.15 9.92
CA ALA A 152 12.76 21.15 11.31
C ALA A 152 11.36 20.56 11.49
N LEU A 153 10.40 20.95 10.64
CA LEU A 153 9.04 20.45 10.70
C LEU A 153 8.93 18.97 10.29
N ASP A 154 9.67 18.55 9.25
CA ASP A 154 9.80 17.13 8.87
C ASP A 154 10.32 16.29 10.04
N GLY A 155 11.42 16.72 10.68
CA GLY A 155 11.98 16.05 11.85
C GLY A 155 10.99 15.96 13.01
N GLN A 156 10.31 17.07 13.34
CA GLN A 156 9.29 17.09 14.41
C GLN A 156 8.14 16.11 14.13
N ASN A 157 7.59 16.13 12.92
CA ASN A 157 6.48 15.27 12.52
C ASN A 157 6.88 13.79 12.52
N ARG A 158 8.07 13.46 11.99
CA ARG A 158 8.61 12.09 12.01
C ARG A 158 8.83 11.58 13.43
N SER A 159 9.45 12.39 14.29
CA SER A 159 9.67 12.02 15.70
C SER A 159 8.35 11.82 16.44
N ALA A 160 7.38 12.72 16.26
CA ALA A 160 6.07 12.59 16.90
C ALA A 160 5.35 11.29 16.49
N ILE A 161 5.37 10.96 15.20
CA ILE A 161 4.81 9.72 14.68
C ILE A 161 5.55 8.49 15.23
N LEU A 162 6.88 8.51 15.22
CA LEU A 162 7.68 7.40 15.74
C LEU A 162 7.40 7.16 17.23
N SER A 163 7.35 8.22 18.04
CA SER A 163 6.99 8.12 19.45
C SER A 163 5.58 7.58 19.66
N ALA A 164 4.61 7.97 18.84
CA ALA A 164 3.26 7.45 18.91
C ALA A 164 3.19 5.95 18.56
N LEU A 165 3.94 5.51 17.53
CA LEU A 165 4.09 4.10 17.18
C LEU A 165 4.73 3.30 18.32
N ASP A 166 5.83 3.79 18.90
CA ASP A 166 6.53 3.14 20.01
C ASP A 166 5.61 2.97 21.23
N ASN A 167 4.90 4.02 21.62
CA ASN A 167 3.97 3.98 22.74
C ASN A 167 2.85 2.96 22.51
N LYS A 168 2.28 2.92 21.30
CA LYS A 168 1.22 1.96 20.98
C LYS A 168 1.75 0.52 20.92
N ILE A 169 2.96 0.30 20.41
CA ILE A 169 3.57 -1.03 20.41
C ILE A 169 3.82 -1.49 21.84
N ALA A 170 4.36 -0.62 22.70
CA ALA A 170 4.60 -0.92 24.11
C ALA A 170 3.29 -1.26 24.85
N SER A 171 2.18 -0.58 24.55
CA SER A 171 0.87 -0.89 25.15
C SER A 171 0.29 -2.25 24.71
N HIS A 172 0.79 -2.85 23.62
CA HIS A 172 0.42 -4.19 23.18
C HIS A 172 1.29 -5.29 23.81
N SER A 173 2.40 -4.94 24.44
CA SER A 173 3.16 -5.87 25.27
C SER A 173 2.45 -6.00 26.61
N PRO A 174 1.90 -7.18 26.96
CA PRO A 174 1.38 -7.35 28.30
C PRO A 174 2.52 -7.20 29.28
N THR A 175 2.32 -6.36 30.30
CA THR A 175 3.14 -6.32 31.51
C THR A 175 3.24 -7.75 32.05
N GLN A 176 4.32 -8.46 31.72
CA GLN A 176 4.66 -9.71 32.37
C GLN A 176 5.25 -9.37 33.73
N THR A 177 4.46 -9.66 34.77
CA THR A 177 4.95 -9.82 36.13
C THR A 177 5.95 -10.98 36.16
N LEU A 178 7.20 -10.67 36.49
CA LEU A 178 8.26 -11.46 37.13
C LEU A 178 8.08 -13.00 37.21
N ALA A 179 8.92 -13.76 36.50
CA ALA A 179 9.99 -14.58 37.11
C ALA A 179 10.81 -15.32 36.01
N PRO A 180 12.11 -15.61 36.26
CA PRO A 180 13.07 -16.04 35.24
C PRO A 180 13.29 -17.56 35.24
N GLU A 181 13.56 -18.16 34.08
CA GLU A 181 14.54 -19.25 33.94
C GLU A 181 14.84 -19.58 32.47
N ASN A 182 16.01 -19.12 32.02
CA ASN A 182 17.04 -19.77 31.20
C ASN A 182 16.73 -20.86 30.15
N LEU A 183 17.48 -20.71 29.03
CA LEU A 183 18.02 -21.70 28.06
C LEU A 183 17.28 -21.86 26.69
N PRO A 184 18.02 -22.16 25.59
CA PRO A 184 18.64 -21.14 24.75
C PRO A 184 18.32 -21.29 23.24
N SER A 185 18.89 -20.35 22.48
CA SER A 185 18.95 -20.13 21.04
C SER A 185 18.80 -21.31 20.04
N THR A 186 18.26 -20.89 18.87
CA THR A 186 18.71 -21.13 17.47
C THR A 186 17.92 -22.07 16.54
N VAL A 187 17.52 -21.46 15.40
CA VAL A 187 17.24 -21.96 14.03
C VAL A 187 16.08 -22.94 13.83
N GLN A 188 15.06 -22.52 13.06
CA GLN A 188 14.69 -23.15 11.77
C GLN A 188 13.54 -22.40 11.08
N GLU A 189 13.79 -22.01 9.82
CA GLU A 189 12.77 -21.75 8.82
C GLU A 189 11.84 -22.96 8.72
N ILE A 190 10.54 -22.75 8.87
CA ILE A 190 9.53 -23.75 8.51
C ILE A 190 8.77 -23.21 7.31
N GLN A 191 9.16 -23.70 6.12
CA GLN A 191 8.26 -23.79 4.98
C GLN A 191 7.46 -25.11 5.07
N ALA A 192 6.22 -25.03 4.59
CA ALA A 192 5.30 -26.11 4.21
C ALA A 192 4.71 -27.00 5.33
N ASN A 193 3.45 -26.73 5.70
CA ASN A 193 2.30 -27.61 5.44
C ASN A 193 1.02 -27.03 6.05
N ASN A 194 -0.11 -27.26 5.37
CA ASN A 194 -1.50 -26.83 5.66
C ASN A 194 -1.95 -25.51 5.02
N THR A 195 -2.22 -25.55 3.71
CA THR A 195 -3.22 -24.65 3.09
C THR A 195 -4.46 -25.49 2.80
N PRO A 196 -5.68 -25.10 3.24
CA PRO A 196 -6.89 -25.86 2.94
C PRO A 196 -7.15 -25.88 1.44
N ILE A 197 -7.57 -27.03 0.91
CA ILE A 197 -7.89 -27.23 -0.50
C ILE A 197 -9.12 -26.35 -0.81
N PHE A 198 -9.11 -25.53 -1.87
CA PHE A 198 -10.20 -24.54 -2.14
C PHE A 198 -11.62 -25.13 -2.07
N LEU A 199 -11.80 -26.39 -2.49
CA LEU A 199 -13.05 -27.14 -2.35
C LEU A 199 -13.46 -27.33 -0.88
N GLU A 200 -12.53 -27.61 0.01
CA GLU A 200 -12.78 -27.75 1.45
C GLU A 200 -13.24 -26.44 2.09
N MET A 201 -12.98 -25.28 1.46
CA MET A 201 -13.46 -23.98 1.93
C MET A 201 -14.90 -23.69 1.51
N LEU A 202 -15.48 -24.46 0.59
CA LEU A 202 -16.87 -24.32 0.18
C LEU A 202 -17.79 -24.95 1.23
N ARG A 203 -18.94 -24.33 1.44
CA ARG A 203 -20.02 -24.99 2.19
C ARG A 203 -20.72 -25.97 1.27
N PRO A 204 -20.94 -27.23 1.68
CA PRO A 204 -21.56 -28.23 0.82
C PRO A 204 -23.02 -27.89 0.51
N MET A 205 -23.41 -28.05 -0.75
CA MET A 205 -24.80 -28.07 -1.20
C MET A 205 -25.17 -29.52 -1.42
N HIS A 206 -26.35 -29.94 -0.93
CA HIS A 206 -26.80 -31.35 -1.02
C HIS A 206 -25.82 -32.39 -0.45
N GLY A 207 -24.87 -31.98 0.42
CA GLY A 207 -23.91 -32.85 1.09
C GLY A 207 -22.49 -32.74 0.56
N GLU A 208 -22.28 -32.23 -0.66
CA GLU A 208 -20.96 -32.22 -1.32
C GLU A 208 -20.49 -30.80 -1.66
N ALA A 209 -19.18 -30.54 -1.56
CA ALA A 209 -18.58 -29.24 -1.91
C ALA A 209 -18.56 -29.00 -3.43
N GLU A 210 -18.46 -30.10 -4.20
CA GLU A 210 -18.50 -30.13 -5.65
C GLU A 210 -19.82 -29.57 -6.19
N ASP A 211 -20.94 -29.86 -5.54
CA ASP A 211 -22.25 -29.32 -5.92
C ASP A 211 -22.30 -27.80 -5.77
N THR A 212 -21.67 -27.26 -4.72
CA THR A 212 -21.50 -25.81 -4.55
C THR A 212 -20.63 -25.22 -5.63
N LEU A 213 -19.53 -25.89 -6.00
CA LEU A 213 -18.67 -25.45 -7.09
C LEU A 213 -19.42 -25.43 -8.43
N GLN A 214 -20.20 -26.47 -8.73
CA GLN A 214 -21.01 -26.55 -9.95
C GLN A 214 -22.10 -25.49 -9.97
N PHE A 215 -22.73 -25.24 -8.82
CA PHE A 215 -23.67 -24.14 -8.67
C PHE A 215 -23.00 -22.79 -8.98
N ILE A 216 -21.85 -22.49 -8.37
CA ILE A 216 -21.08 -21.27 -8.66
C ILE A 216 -20.78 -21.16 -10.16
N LYS A 217 -20.24 -22.22 -10.78
CA LYS A 217 -19.94 -22.26 -12.22
C LYS A 217 -21.16 -21.94 -13.09
N SER A 218 -22.31 -22.57 -12.80
CA SER A 218 -23.54 -22.33 -13.55
C SER A 218 -24.02 -20.88 -13.43
N LYS A 219 -23.88 -20.26 -12.24
CA LYS A 219 -24.24 -18.85 -12.02
C LYS A 219 -23.28 -17.87 -12.68
N LEU A 220 -22.00 -18.18 -12.78
CA LEU A 220 -21.08 -17.38 -13.59
C LEU A 220 -21.42 -17.44 -15.08
N SER A 221 -21.83 -18.61 -15.57
CA SER A 221 -22.29 -18.76 -16.95
C SER A 221 -23.61 -18.02 -17.20
N GLU A 222 -24.57 -18.07 -16.28
CA GLU A 222 -25.84 -17.34 -16.36
C GLU A 222 -25.64 -15.81 -16.28
N ALA A 223 -24.64 -15.37 -15.50
CA ALA A 223 -24.23 -13.96 -15.40
C ALA A 223 -23.30 -13.51 -16.55
N ASP A 224 -23.13 -14.32 -17.60
CA ASP A 224 -22.35 -13.99 -18.80
C ASP A 224 -20.91 -13.57 -18.46
N PHE A 225 -20.20 -14.33 -17.63
CA PHE A 225 -18.79 -14.07 -17.36
C PHE A 225 -17.95 -14.39 -18.60
N GLU A 226 -17.13 -13.43 -19.04
CA GLU A 226 -16.28 -13.53 -20.23
C GLU A 226 -15.17 -14.60 -20.11
N PHE A 227 -14.78 -14.94 -18.89
CA PHE A 227 -13.70 -15.89 -18.62
C PHE A 227 -14.21 -17.14 -17.93
N ASN A 228 -13.68 -18.31 -18.34
CA ASN A 228 -13.85 -19.54 -17.56
C ASN A 228 -12.92 -19.51 -16.34
N LEU A 229 -13.42 -18.98 -15.23
CA LEU A 229 -12.63 -18.69 -14.03
C LEU A 229 -12.06 -19.93 -13.33
N PHE A 230 -12.51 -21.15 -13.64
CA PHE A 230 -12.00 -22.37 -13.01
C PHE A 230 -11.02 -23.15 -13.89
N GLU A 231 -10.56 -22.52 -14.98
CA GLU A 231 -9.46 -22.99 -15.80
C GLU A 231 -8.32 -21.98 -15.77
N SER A 232 -7.09 -22.45 -15.98
CA SER A 232 -5.92 -21.57 -16.05
C SER A 232 -5.98 -20.75 -17.33
N ILE A 233 -6.05 -19.42 -17.19
CA ILE A 233 -6.16 -18.50 -18.32
C ILE A 233 -4.76 -18.05 -18.76
N PRO A 234 -4.41 -18.19 -20.05
CA PRO A 234 -3.12 -17.75 -20.57
C PRO A 234 -2.84 -16.27 -20.29
N LYS A 235 -1.61 -15.99 -19.88
CA LYS A 235 -1.12 -14.62 -19.69
C LYS A 235 -0.84 -13.95 -21.03
N LEU A 236 -0.94 -12.63 -21.05
CA LEU A 236 -0.49 -11.81 -22.18
C LEU A 236 1.03 -11.94 -22.36
N ALA A 237 1.55 -11.57 -23.52
CA ALA A 237 2.98 -11.62 -23.84
C ALA A 237 3.89 -10.86 -22.85
N ASN A 238 3.35 -9.86 -22.16
CA ASN A 238 4.04 -9.09 -21.12
C ASN A 238 3.95 -9.72 -19.71
N GLY A 239 3.47 -10.96 -19.60
CA GLY A 239 3.34 -11.70 -18.33
C GLY A 239 2.19 -11.23 -17.42
N LYS A 240 1.35 -10.29 -17.88
CA LYS A 240 0.17 -9.81 -17.15
C LYS A 240 -1.06 -10.66 -17.47
N ASN A 241 -2.01 -10.69 -16.55
CA ASN A 241 -3.32 -11.28 -16.80
C ASN A 241 -4.07 -10.47 -17.88
N PRO A 242 -4.94 -11.11 -18.68
CA PRO A 242 -5.85 -10.41 -19.57
C PRO A 242 -6.63 -9.31 -18.85
N TYR A 243 -6.95 -8.23 -19.57
CA TYR A 243 -7.70 -7.11 -19.01
C TYR A 243 -9.04 -7.60 -18.46
N GLY A 244 -9.38 -7.18 -17.24
CA GLY A 244 -10.64 -7.54 -16.58
C GLY A 244 -10.63 -8.86 -15.80
N LEU A 245 -9.70 -9.79 -16.06
CA LEU A 245 -9.68 -11.10 -15.38
C LEU A 245 -9.69 -10.99 -13.86
N ASN A 246 -8.82 -10.15 -13.29
CA ASN A 246 -8.74 -10.00 -11.83
C ASN A 246 -10.07 -9.48 -11.25
N GLY A 247 -10.72 -8.53 -11.92
CA GLY A 247 -12.03 -8.01 -11.51
C GLY A 247 -13.11 -9.08 -11.54
N CYS A 248 -13.11 -9.97 -12.54
CA CYS A 248 -14.00 -11.13 -12.61
C CYS A 248 -13.81 -12.08 -11.43
N ILE A 249 -12.55 -12.45 -11.14
CA ILE A 249 -12.20 -13.33 -10.02
C ILE A 249 -12.70 -12.72 -8.71
N ALA A 250 -12.45 -11.43 -8.49
CA ALA A 250 -12.91 -10.76 -7.28
C ALA A 250 -14.43 -10.68 -7.18
N ALA A 251 -15.12 -10.41 -8.29
CA ALA A 251 -16.58 -10.34 -8.30
C ALA A 251 -17.19 -11.69 -7.90
N MET A 252 -16.66 -12.80 -8.42
CA MET A 252 -17.05 -14.15 -8.01
C MET A 252 -16.79 -14.38 -6.52
N ILE A 253 -15.53 -14.23 -6.07
CA ILE A 253 -15.16 -14.59 -4.68
C ILE A 253 -15.94 -13.75 -3.67
N GLU A 254 -15.97 -12.43 -3.84
CA GLU A 254 -16.65 -11.53 -2.92
C GLU A 254 -18.16 -11.82 -2.86
N PHE A 255 -18.80 -12.03 -4.01
CA PHE A 255 -20.23 -12.27 -4.07
C PHE A 255 -20.60 -13.55 -3.31
N PHE A 256 -19.96 -14.66 -3.62
CA PHE A 256 -20.24 -15.96 -2.98
C PHE A 256 -19.80 -15.99 -1.51
N TYR A 257 -18.78 -15.21 -1.13
CA TYR A 257 -18.41 -15.00 0.27
C TYR A 257 -19.51 -14.28 1.05
N GLN A 258 -20.02 -13.16 0.53
CA GLN A 258 -21.12 -12.42 1.16
C GLN A 258 -22.43 -13.22 1.25
N HIS A 259 -22.61 -14.21 0.35
CA HIS A 259 -23.78 -15.09 0.31
C HIS A 259 -23.58 -16.41 1.06
N ASN A 260 -22.57 -16.51 1.93
CA ASN A 260 -22.28 -17.69 2.75
C ASN A 260 -22.07 -18.99 1.95
N TYR A 261 -21.52 -18.95 0.74
CA TYR A 261 -21.15 -20.16 0.00
C TYR A 261 -19.76 -20.70 0.39
N PHE A 262 -18.98 -19.90 1.12
CA PHE A 262 -17.74 -20.32 1.77
C PHE A 262 -17.97 -20.54 3.27
N LYS A 263 -17.17 -21.41 3.89
CA LYS A 263 -17.25 -21.68 5.33
C LYS A 263 -16.80 -20.44 6.12
N PRO A 264 -17.51 -20.06 7.20
CA PRO A 264 -17.31 -18.79 7.89
C PRO A 264 -15.96 -18.66 8.61
N GLU A 265 -15.30 -19.78 8.91
CA GLU A 265 -13.96 -19.82 9.51
C GLU A 265 -12.85 -19.31 8.56
N HIS A 266 -13.12 -19.23 7.25
CA HIS A 266 -12.16 -18.76 6.28
C HIS A 266 -12.36 -17.28 5.96
N THR A 267 -11.26 -16.54 6.03
CA THR A 267 -11.21 -15.15 5.59
C THR A 267 -11.23 -15.04 4.07
N LEU A 268 -11.67 -13.89 3.57
CA LEU A 268 -11.62 -13.56 2.15
C LEU A 268 -10.20 -13.75 1.57
N GLU A 269 -9.15 -13.36 2.31
CA GLU A 269 -7.75 -13.53 1.87
C GLU A 269 -7.34 -15.00 1.71
N GLU A 270 -7.76 -15.86 2.64
CA GLU A 270 -7.50 -17.30 2.55
C GLU A 270 -8.20 -17.93 1.35
N ILE A 271 -9.45 -17.55 1.09
CA ILE A 271 -10.22 -18.01 -0.06
C ILE A 271 -9.54 -17.57 -1.37
N PHE A 272 -9.11 -16.32 -1.48
CA PHE A 272 -8.36 -15.84 -2.64
C PHE A 272 -7.05 -16.60 -2.86
N LYS A 273 -6.30 -16.93 -1.79
CA LYS A 273 -5.07 -17.72 -1.91
C LYS A 273 -5.40 -19.12 -2.41
N ALA A 274 -6.32 -19.82 -1.75
CA ALA A 274 -6.71 -21.17 -2.12
C ALA A 274 -7.23 -21.24 -3.56
N TYR A 275 -8.05 -20.27 -3.98
CA TYR A 275 -8.54 -20.17 -5.35
C TYR A 275 -7.43 -20.04 -6.40
N GLN A 276 -6.40 -19.22 -6.14
CA GLN A 276 -5.28 -19.06 -7.08
C GLN A 276 -4.46 -20.34 -7.25
N PHE A 277 -4.33 -21.13 -6.18
CA PHE A 277 -3.72 -22.46 -6.26
C PHE A 277 -4.61 -23.43 -7.03
N TYR A 278 -5.92 -23.43 -6.77
CA TYR A 278 -6.88 -24.33 -7.40
C TYR A 278 -7.05 -24.08 -8.91
N SER A 279 -7.20 -22.81 -9.32
CA SER A 279 -7.48 -22.45 -10.71
C SER A 279 -6.23 -22.21 -11.56
N GLY A 280 -5.06 -21.99 -10.93
CA GLY A 280 -3.84 -21.54 -11.60
C GLY A 280 -3.83 -20.05 -11.97
N ASN A 281 -4.94 -19.33 -11.80
CA ASN A 281 -5.06 -17.90 -12.12
C ASN A 281 -4.44 -17.03 -11.04
N ARG A 282 -3.14 -16.69 -11.16
CA ARG A 282 -2.42 -15.89 -10.16
C ARG A 282 -2.72 -14.40 -10.27
N ILE A 283 -3.01 -13.76 -9.14
CA ILE A 283 -3.15 -12.31 -8.99
C ILE A 283 -1.88 -11.77 -8.31
N GLY A 284 -1.15 -10.91 -9.02
CA GLY A 284 0.03 -10.23 -8.48
C GLY A 284 -0.35 -9.28 -7.33
N LYS A 285 0.53 -9.16 -6.32
CA LYS A 285 0.32 -8.31 -5.13
C LYS A 285 -1.06 -8.54 -4.49
N LEU A 286 -1.43 -9.81 -4.25
CA LEU A 286 -2.77 -10.20 -3.79
C LEU A 286 -3.34 -9.35 -2.64
N LYS A 287 -2.53 -9.03 -1.63
CA LYS A 287 -2.97 -8.19 -0.50
C LYS A 287 -3.41 -6.78 -0.96
N VAL A 288 -2.67 -6.18 -1.89
CA VAL A 288 -3.01 -4.88 -2.51
C VAL A 288 -4.28 -5.00 -3.34
N PHE A 289 -4.36 -6.07 -4.14
CA PHE A 289 -5.55 -6.34 -4.93
C PHE A 289 -6.81 -6.47 -4.05
N ILE A 290 -6.74 -7.22 -2.94
CA ILE A 290 -7.86 -7.40 -2.00
C ILE A 290 -8.35 -6.07 -1.39
N SER A 291 -7.43 -5.15 -1.11
CA SER A 291 -7.80 -3.82 -0.58
C SER A 291 -8.44 -2.90 -1.62
N GLU A 292 -8.20 -3.12 -2.92
CA GLU A 292 -8.51 -2.13 -3.96
C GLU A 292 -9.54 -2.61 -4.98
N PHE A 293 -9.77 -3.92 -5.14
CA PHE A 293 -10.59 -4.46 -6.23
C PHE A 293 -12.01 -3.91 -6.25
N ARG A 294 -12.55 -3.45 -5.10
CA ARG A 294 -13.89 -2.86 -5.03
C ARG A 294 -14.03 -1.56 -5.84
N ASN A 295 -12.90 -0.93 -6.18
CA ASN A 295 -12.82 0.22 -7.06
C ASN A 295 -12.58 -0.14 -8.53
N ASP A 296 -12.31 -1.40 -8.84
CA ASP A 296 -12.11 -1.87 -10.21
C ASP A 296 -13.44 -1.87 -10.99
N ASN A 297 -13.41 -1.33 -12.21
CA ASN A 297 -14.60 -1.23 -13.06
C ASN A 297 -15.14 -2.60 -13.48
N ASN A 298 -14.28 -3.57 -13.74
CA ASN A 298 -14.69 -4.93 -14.09
C ASN A 298 -15.30 -5.62 -12.87
N PHE A 299 -14.72 -5.45 -11.67
CA PHE A 299 -15.35 -5.93 -10.44
C PHE A 299 -16.79 -5.40 -10.32
N ARG A 300 -17.00 -4.09 -10.43
CA ARG A 300 -18.34 -3.48 -10.32
C ARG A 300 -19.31 -4.00 -11.38
N LYS A 301 -18.86 -4.12 -12.63
CA LYS A 301 -19.63 -4.68 -13.76
C LYS A 301 -20.11 -6.10 -13.44
N TYR A 302 -19.19 -6.99 -13.07
CA TYR A 302 -19.51 -8.41 -12.86
C TYR A 302 -20.25 -8.67 -11.55
N SER A 303 -19.99 -7.88 -10.50
CA SER A 303 -20.81 -7.93 -9.28
C SER A 303 -22.25 -7.47 -9.52
N ALA A 304 -22.49 -6.50 -10.42
CA ALA A 304 -23.85 -6.10 -10.78
C ALA A 304 -24.60 -7.25 -11.48
N ARG A 305 -23.96 -7.92 -12.45
CA ARG A 305 -24.54 -9.08 -13.15
C ARG A 305 -24.93 -10.21 -12.19
N LEU A 306 -24.07 -10.55 -11.22
CA LEU A 306 -24.41 -11.56 -10.21
C LEU A 306 -25.58 -11.15 -9.31
N LYS A 307 -25.72 -9.86 -8.98
CA LYS A 307 -26.85 -9.34 -8.19
C LYS A 307 -28.18 -9.44 -8.94
N GLU A 308 -28.17 -9.30 -10.27
CA GLU A 308 -29.37 -9.42 -11.11
C GLU A 308 -29.98 -10.83 -11.06
N LEU A 309 -29.17 -11.86 -10.84
CA LEU A 309 -29.62 -13.26 -10.74
C LEU A 309 -30.37 -13.59 -9.45
N LYS A 310 -30.42 -12.66 -8.47
CA LYS A 310 -31.12 -12.84 -7.18
C LYS A 310 -30.77 -14.17 -6.49
N ILE A 311 -29.49 -14.54 -6.53
CA ILE A 311 -28.99 -15.78 -5.93
C ILE A 311 -29.22 -15.73 -4.41
N SER A 312 -29.88 -16.75 -3.86
CA SER A 312 -30.16 -16.85 -2.44
C SER A 312 -28.88 -17.01 -1.62
N ARG A 313 -28.89 -16.45 -0.40
CA ARG A 313 -27.86 -16.74 0.59
C ARG A 313 -27.98 -18.20 1.04
N LEU A 314 -26.86 -18.91 1.17
CA LEU A 314 -26.87 -20.25 1.77
C LEU A 314 -27.15 -20.10 3.28
N PRO A 315 -28.16 -20.81 3.84
CA PRO A 315 -28.60 -20.65 5.23
C PRO A 315 -27.47 -20.79 6.25
#